data_AF-A0A7X7AP34-F1
#
_entry.id   AF-A0A7X7AP34-F1
#
_cell.length_a   1.000
_cell.length_b   1.000
_cell.length_c   1.000
_cell.angle_alpha   90.00
_cell.angle_beta   90.00
_cell.angle_gamma   90.00
#
_symmetry.space_group_name_H-M   'P 1'
#
loop_
_entity.id
_entity.type
_entity.pdbx_description
1 polymer ?
#
loop_
_entity_poly.entity_id
_entity_poly.type
_entity_poly.pdbx_seq_one_letter_code
_entity_poly.pdbx_strand_id
1 'polypeptide(L)'
;SIGEPGTQLTMRTFHTGGVAGDDITQGLPRVEELFEARKPKGQAIIAEVDGQVDITVNKGRREIIVTTRDGEIHHYQVPYGSRVKVAVGDYVEAGDELTEGSVNPHDLLKVKGLRGVQLYLLREVQRVYRMQGVDINDKHIEVMIRQMLRKVKVEDAGDTDLLPGSLVDVFELDDENRRILELGGEPAKAKPVLLGITKASLATDSFLSAASFQETTRVLTEAAIKGKVDPLLGLKENVIIGKLIPAGTGMSRYRNIRVLTDKEDASGQEAEKLTETEEISLTP
;
A
#
# COMPACT_ATOMS: atom_id res chain seq x y z
N SER A 1 13.13 11.50 -6.17
CA SER A 1 11.85 12.20 -5.91
C SER A 1 11.48 12.27 -4.44
N ILE A 2 11.30 11.15 -3.70
CA ILE A 2 10.88 11.20 -2.28
C ILE A 2 12.07 11.18 -1.31
N GLY A 3 13.04 10.28 -1.54
CA GLY A 3 14.19 10.09 -0.64
C GLY A 3 15.21 11.23 -0.64
N GLU A 4 15.53 11.79 -1.81
CA GLU A 4 16.52 12.88 -1.95
C GLU A 4 16.12 14.14 -1.15
N PRO A 5 14.89 14.66 -1.26
CA PRO A 5 14.44 15.73 -0.37
C PRO A 5 14.38 15.31 1.10
N GLY A 6 14.13 14.03 1.37
CA GLY A 6 14.21 13.45 2.71
C GLY A 6 15.56 13.70 3.39
N THR A 7 16.67 13.50 2.68
CA THR A 7 18.01 13.81 3.18
C THR A 7 18.21 15.30 3.51
N GLN A 8 17.58 16.20 2.75
CA GLN A 8 17.63 17.64 3.01
C GLN A 8 16.81 18.01 4.26
N LEU A 9 15.69 17.32 4.49
CA LEU A 9 14.89 17.49 5.71
C LEU A 9 15.70 17.13 6.95
N THR A 10 16.45 16.03 6.92
CA THR A 10 17.30 15.61 8.05
C THR A 10 18.41 16.60 8.34
N MET A 11 19.00 17.22 7.31
CA MET A 11 20.07 18.21 7.48
C MET A 11 19.57 19.54 8.06
N ARG A 12 18.34 19.96 7.76
CA ARG A 12 17.76 21.19 8.31
C ARG A 12 17.42 21.06 9.81
N THR A 13 17.07 19.86 10.27
CA THR A 13 16.71 19.61 11.68
C THR A 13 17.86 19.76 12.69
N PHE A 14 19.13 19.71 12.29
CA PHE A 14 20.24 19.79 13.24
C PHE A 14 20.52 21.19 13.82
N HIS A 15 19.96 22.25 13.22
CA HIS A 15 20.30 23.64 13.59
C HIS A 15 19.21 24.33 14.41
N THR A 16 18.00 23.77 14.43
CA THR A 16 16.90 24.25 15.28
C THR A 16 16.83 23.34 16.49
N GLY A 17 17.66 23.63 17.50
CA GLY A 17 17.51 23.07 18.84
C GLY A 17 16.16 23.49 19.43
N GLY A 18 15.08 22.80 19.04
CA GLY A 18 13.72 23.04 19.49
C GLY A 18 13.39 22.14 20.66
N VAL A 19 13.73 22.59 21.86
CA VAL A 19 13.15 22.06 23.09
C VAL A 19 11.68 22.51 23.14
N ALA A 20 10.77 21.56 23.30
CA ALA A 20 9.34 21.74 23.63
C ALA A 20 8.50 22.61 22.67
N GLY A 21 7.87 21.99 21.66
CA GLY A 21 6.84 22.64 20.86
C GLY A 21 5.90 21.62 20.21
N ASP A 22 4.70 21.49 20.79
CA ASP A 22 3.57 20.60 20.44
C ASP A 22 3.85 19.08 20.39
N ASP A 23 2.89 18.29 20.88
CA ASP A 23 2.94 16.81 20.94
C ASP A 23 2.76 16.15 19.54
N ILE A 24 3.13 16.87 18.48
CA ILE A 24 2.90 16.53 17.08
C ILE A 24 4.27 16.40 16.38
N THR A 25 4.49 15.26 15.74
CA THR A 25 5.70 15.02 14.95
C THR A 25 5.73 15.95 13.74
N GLN A 26 6.87 16.60 13.48
CA GLN A 26 7.08 17.49 12.34
C GLN A 26 8.25 17.01 11.47
N GLY A 27 8.27 17.44 10.20
CA GLY A 27 9.37 17.14 9.27
C GLY A 27 9.50 15.65 8.93
N LEU A 28 10.73 15.17 8.76
CA LEU A 28 10.98 13.77 8.37
C LEU A 28 10.40 12.72 9.34
N PRO A 29 10.46 12.89 10.68
CA PRO A 29 9.79 11.98 11.62
C PRO A 29 8.30 11.77 11.33
N ARG A 30 7.58 12.81 10.87
CA ARG A 30 6.17 12.70 10.49
C ARG A 30 5.99 11.87 9.22
N VAL A 31 6.85 12.06 8.23
CA VAL A 31 6.83 11.27 6.99
C VAL A 31 7.13 9.80 7.27
N GLU A 32 8.10 9.51 8.14
CA GLU A 32 8.39 8.13 8.58
C GLU A 32 7.18 7.52 9.30
N GLU A 33 6.58 8.25 10.25
CA GLU A 33 5.40 7.80 10.98
C GLU A 33 4.24 7.43 10.04
N LEU A 34 4.00 8.25 9.01
CA LEU A 34 2.97 8.04 8.00
C LEU A 34 3.28 6.82 7.10
N PHE A 35 4.49 6.71 6.56
CA PHE A 35 4.86 5.59 5.68
C PHE A 35 5.02 4.26 6.43
N GLU A 36 5.30 4.29 7.73
CA GLU A 36 5.28 3.09 8.57
C GLU A 36 3.89 2.79 9.15
N ALA A 37 2.88 3.61 8.85
CA ALA A 37 1.53 3.50 9.38
C ALA A 37 1.51 3.31 10.91
N ARG A 38 2.37 4.05 11.61
CA ARG A 38 2.50 3.98 13.07
C ARG A 38 1.38 4.75 13.75
N LYS A 39 1.08 4.39 15.00
CA LYS A 39 0.17 5.18 15.84
C LYS A 39 0.85 6.51 16.20
N PRO A 40 0.22 7.66 15.92
CA PRO A 40 0.79 8.96 16.26
C PRO A 40 0.78 9.22 17.76
N LYS A 41 1.74 10.04 18.24
CA LYS A 41 1.85 10.40 19.68
C LYS A 41 0.70 11.30 20.13
N GLY A 42 0.45 12.41 19.43
CA GLY A 42 -0.73 13.25 19.62
C GLY A 42 -1.91 12.80 18.77
N GLN A 43 -2.47 11.62 19.04
CA GLN A 43 -3.58 11.06 18.24
C GLN A 43 -4.85 11.92 18.38
N ALA A 44 -5.37 12.37 17.24
CA ALA A 44 -6.69 12.97 17.16
C ALA A 44 -7.79 11.91 17.22
N ILE A 45 -8.89 12.23 17.90
CA ILE A 45 -10.11 11.44 17.85
C ILE A 45 -10.86 11.80 16.57
N ILE A 46 -11.35 10.80 15.86
CA ILE A 46 -12.21 10.97 14.69
C ILE A 46 -13.64 10.51 14.99
N ALA A 47 -14.62 11.12 14.33
CA ALA A 47 -16.00 10.64 14.35
C ALA A 47 -16.08 9.27 13.65
N GLU A 48 -16.84 8.33 14.19
CA GLU A 48 -17.09 7.03 13.53
C GLU A 48 -18.37 7.06 12.69
N VAL A 49 -19.26 8.01 12.98
CA VAL A 49 -20.58 8.17 12.37
C VAL A 49 -20.84 9.63 12.03
N ASP A 50 -21.74 9.86 11.08
CA ASP A 50 -22.24 11.19 10.76
C ASP A 50 -23.25 11.65 11.82
N GLY A 51 -23.19 12.92 12.23
CA GLY A 51 -24.18 13.41 13.18
C GLY A 51 -23.93 14.81 13.72
N GLN A 52 -24.81 15.23 14.61
CA GLN A 52 -24.71 16.50 15.31
C GLN A 52 -23.89 16.36 16.60
N VAL A 53 -22.97 17.30 16.81
CA VAL A 53 -22.06 17.34 17.94
C VAL A 53 -22.70 18.03 19.13
N ASP A 54 -22.59 17.41 20.29
CA ASP A 54 -22.76 18.03 21.60
C ASP A 54 -21.49 17.79 22.45
N ILE A 55 -21.23 18.66 23.42
CA ILE A 55 -20.03 18.60 24.25
C ILE A 55 -20.45 18.72 25.71
N THR A 56 -20.20 17.66 26.47
CA THR A 56 -20.49 17.59 27.89
C THR A 56 -19.21 17.47 28.71
N VAL A 57 -19.32 17.75 30.01
CA VAL A 57 -18.22 17.57 30.95
C VAL A 57 -18.65 16.53 31.98
N ASN A 58 -17.97 15.40 31.99
CA ASN A 58 -18.23 14.29 32.88
C ASN A 58 -17.01 14.05 33.78
N LYS A 59 -17.19 14.15 35.11
CA LYS A 59 -16.11 13.95 36.11
C LYS A 59 -14.82 14.73 35.81
N GLY A 60 -14.95 15.97 35.30
CA GLY A 60 -13.82 16.84 34.97
C GLY A 60 -13.12 16.52 33.63
N ARG A 61 -13.65 15.60 32.83
CA ARG A 61 -13.19 15.32 31.46
C ARG A 61 -14.24 15.79 30.45
N ARG A 62 -13.77 16.33 29.32
CA ARG A 62 -14.65 16.69 28.20
C ARG A 62 -15.03 15.42 27.44
N GLU A 63 -16.29 15.32 27.06
CA GLU A 63 -16.85 14.22 26.30
C GLU A 63 -17.61 14.81 25.11
N ILE A 64 -17.27 14.35 23.91
CA ILE A 64 -17.93 14.74 22.68
C ILE A 64 -18.97 13.67 22.37
N ILE A 65 -20.20 14.10 22.13
CA ILE A 65 -21.33 13.24 21.85
C ILE A 65 -21.75 13.52 20.41
N VAL A 66 -21.82 12.50 19.57
CA VAL A 66 -22.33 12.61 18.20
C VAL A 66 -23.66 11.87 18.12
N THR A 67 -24.72 12.61 17.78
CA THR A 67 -26.07 12.05 17.61
C THR A 67 -26.37 11.89 16.13
N THR A 68 -26.61 10.65 15.69
CA THR A 68 -26.95 10.33 14.30
C THR A 68 -28.39 10.75 13.98
N ARG A 69 -28.74 10.77 12.69
CA ARG A 69 -30.13 11.07 12.25
C ARG A 69 -31.14 10.04 12.76
N ASP A 70 -30.69 8.82 13.00
CA ASP A 70 -31.51 7.71 13.50
C ASP A 70 -31.67 7.74 15.03
N GLY A 71 -31.04 8.72 15.70
CA GLY A 71 -31.10 8.90 17.15
C GLY A 71 -30.09 8.06 17.93
N GLU A 72 -29.15 7.39 17.27
CA GLU A 72 -28.04 6.70 17.93
C GLU A 72 -27.03 7.72 18.48
N ILE A 73 -26.53 7.47 19.68
CA ILE A 73 -25.65 8.39 20.42
C ILE A 73 -24.28 7.74 20.59
N HIS A 74 -23.25 8.38 20.05
CA HIS A 74 -21.86 7.94 20.14
C HIS A 74 -21.06 8.85 21.07
N HIS A 75 -20.36 8.23 22.02
CA HIS A 75 -19.61 8.91 23.06
C HIS A 75 -18.10 8.84 22.81
N TYR A 76 -17.45 10.00 22.77
CA TYR A 76 -16.01 10.14 22.54
C TYR A 76 -15.35 10.86 23.72
N GLN A 77 -14.54 10.13 24.49
CA GLN A 77 -13.82 10.72 25.63
C GLN A 77 -12.60 11.50 25.16
N VAL A 78 -12.54 12.80 25.47
CA VAL A 78 -11.41 13.66 25.10
C VAL A 78 -10.28 13.51 26.12
N PRO A 79 -9.06 13.10 25.71
CA PRO A 79 -7.92 12.99 26.61
C PRO A 79 -7.56 14.33 27.25
N TYR A 80 -6.94 14.26 28.43
CA TYR A 80 -6.48 15.46 29.11
C TYR A 80 -5.37 16.14 28.31
N GLY A 81 -5.50 17.44 28.06
CA GLY A 81 -4.57 18.22 27.25
C GLY A 81 -4.96 18.33 25.76
N SER A 82 -5.83 17.46 25.25
CA SER A 82 -6.34 17.57 23.88
C SER A 82 -7.30 18.76 23.75
N ARG A 83 -7.10 19.53 22.67
CA ARG A 83 -8.00 20.64 22.30
C ARG A 83 -9.10 20.10 21.39
N VAL A 84 -10.33 20.50 21.67
CA VAL A 84 -11.49 20.12 20.85
C VAL A 84 -11.53 21.03 19.63
N LYS A 85 -11.72 20.44 18.45
CA LYS A 85 -11.72 21.15 17.16
C LYS A 85 -13.12 21.54 16.70
N VAL A 86 -14.14 20.84 17.21
CA VAL A 86 -15.56 21.02 16.87
C VAL A 86 -16.31 21.83 17.94
N ALA A 87 -17.40 22.48 17.56
CA ALA A 87 -18.29 23.21 18.46
C ALA A 87 -19.63 22.49 18.67
N VAL A 88 -20.34 22.86 19.73
CA VAL A 88 -21.70 22.35 19.99
C VAL A 88 -22.63 22.82 18.88
N GLY A 89 -23.38 21.88 18.32
CA GLY A 89 -24.30 22.11 17.22
C GLY A 89 -23.70 21.87 15.83
N ASP A 90 -22.38 21.67 15.72
CA ASP A 90 -21.73 21.34 14.44
C ASP A 90 -22.21 19.99 13.91
N TYR A 91 -22.25 19.86 12.58
CA TYR A 91 -22.45 18.58 11.92
C TYR A 91 -21.09 18.02 11.46
N VAL A 92 -20.79 16.78 11.84
CA VAL A 92 -19.56 16.08 11.46
C VAL A 92 -19.86 14.88 10.58
N GLU A 93 -18.97 14.59 9.64
CA GLU A 93 -19.00 13.36 8.85
C GLU A 93 -18.08 12.30 9.48
N ALA A 94 -18.40 11.03 9.22
CA ALA A 94 -17.64 9.88 9.66
C ALA A 94 -16.20 9.99 9.16
N GLY A 95 -15.26 10.09 10.10
CA GLY A 95 -13.82 10.23 9.92
C GLY A 95 -13.32 11.67 9.97
N ASP A 96 -14.15 12.63 10.35
CA ASP A 96 -13.73 13.98 10.67
C ASP A 96 -13.07 14.07 12.05
N GLU A 97 -12.07 14.94 12.18
CA GLU A 97 -11.31 15.14 13.40
C GLU A 97 -12.12 15.92 14.44
N LEU A 98 -12.41 15.28 15.58
CA LEU A 98 -13.10 15.88 16.73
C LEU A 98 -12.15 16.67 17.63
N THR A 99 -10.88 16.27 17.69
CA THR A 99 -9.83 16.93 18.48
C THR A 99 -8.64 17.30 17.61
N GLU A 100 -7.85 18.27 18.05
CA GLU A 100 -6.54 18.57 17.45
C GLU A 100 -5.60 17.37 17.61
N GLY A 101 -4.74 17.17 16.61
CA GLY A 101 -3.75 16.10 16.59
C GLY A 101 -3.62 15.46 15.23
N SER A 102 -2.97 14.30 15.21
CA SER A 102 -2.76 13.48 14.03
C SER A 102 -3.73 12.31 13.99
N VAL A 103 -4.37 12.07 12.84
CA VAL A 103 -5.27 10.93 12.69
C VAL A 103 -4.47 9.64 12.53
N ASN A 104 -4.90 8.58 13.23
CA ASN A 104 -4.39 7.23 13.05
C ASN A 104 -4.95 6.64 11.72
N PRO A 105 -4.09 6.30 10.74
CA PRO A 105 -4.53 5.75 9.47
C PRO A 105 -5.33 4.44 9.57
N HIS A 106 -5.09 3.63 10.61
CA HIS A 106 -5.81 2.36 10.81
C HIS A 106 -7.25 2.58 11.24
N ASP A 107 -7.51 3.60 12.07
CA ASP A 107 -8.86 3.93 12.51
C ASP A 107 -9.62 4.58 11.34
N LEU A 108 -8.93 5.46 10.59
CA LEU A 108 -9.47 6.06 9.37
C LEU A 108 -9.81 5.02 8.30
N LEU A 109 -9.06 3.91 8.19
CA LEU A 109 -9.35 2.82 7.24
C LEU A 109 -10.69 2.16 7.52
N LYS A 110 -11.02 1.98 8.80
CA LYS A 110 -12.28 1.35 9.21
C LYS A 110 -13.48 2.26 8.93
N VAL A 111 -13.28 3.57 9.05
CA VAL A 111 -14.35 4.56 8.93
C VAL A 111 -14.54 5.05 7.49
N LYS A 112 -13.51 5.63 6.85
CA LYS A 112 -13.60 6.20 5.48
C LYS A 112 -13.18 5.22 4.38
N GLY A 113 -12.77 3.99 4.72
CA GLY A 113 -12.35 2.98 3.75
C GLY A 113 -11.03 3.29 3.05
N LEU A 114 -10.71 2.50 2.02
CA LEU A 114 -9.43 2.54 1.29
C LEU A 114 -9.14 3.93 0.71
N ARG A 115 -10.10 4.51 -0.03
CA ARG A 115 -9.91 5.79 -0.73
C ARG A 115 -9.74 6.95 0.26
N GLY A 116 -10.46 6.92 1.39
CA GLY A 116 -10.32 7.92 2.44
C GLY A 116 -8.91 7.94 3.03
N VAL A 117 -8.35 6.77 3.34
CA VAL A 117 -6.98 6.65 3.87
C VAL A 117 -5.93 7.04 2.84
N GLN A 118 -6.09 6.65 1.58
CA GLN A 118 -5.17 7.01 0.51
C GLN A 118 -5.06 8.53 0.36
N LEU A 119 -6.20 9.22 0.32
CA LEU A 119 -6.25 10.68 0.21
C LEU A 119 -5.67 11.36 1.45
N TYR A 120 -5.94 10.83 2.65
CA TYR A 120 -5.36 11.34 3.88
C TYR A 120 -3.84 11.21 3.90
N LEU A 121 -3.30 10.02 3.63
CA LEU A 121 -1.86 9.79 3.58
C LEU A 121 -1.18 10.68 2.53
N LEU A 122 -1.78 10.80 1.33
CA LEU A 122 -1.27 11.67 0.28
C LEU A 122 -1.21 13.13 0.74
N ARG A 123 -2.32 13.64 1.29
CA ARG A 123 -2.42 15.03 1.77
C ARG A 123 -1.43 15.32 2.88
N GLU A 124 -1.31 14.43 3.86
CA GLU A 124 -0.43 14.62 5.00
C GLU A 124 1.05 14.57 4.62
N VAL A 125 1.46 13.61 3.79
CA VAL A 125 2.84 13.54 3.28
C VAL A 125 3.15 14.78 2.44
N GLN A 126 2.25 15.18 1.53
CA GLN A 126 2.43 16.35 0.68
C GLN A 126 2.50 17.64 1.51
N ARG A 127 1.68 17.77 2.56
CA ARG A 127 1.71 18.90 3.49
C ARG A 127 3.09 19.04 4.13
N VAL A 128 3.70 17.95 4.59
CA VAL A 128 5.03 17.99 5.20
C VAL A 128 6.10 18.44 4.21
N TYR A 129 6.11 17.92 2.97
CA TYR A 129 7.06 18.33 1.95
C TYR A 129 6.86 19.79 1.51
N ARG A 130 5.61 20.24 1.32
CA ARG A 130 5.29 21.62 0.95
C ARG A 130 5.68 22.63 2.05
N MET A 131 5.43 22.31 3.32
CA MET A 131 5.88 23.15 4.45
C MET A 131 7.40 23.35 4.47
N GLN A 132 8.14 22.45 3.84
CA GLN A 132 9.60 22.46 3.77
C GLN A 132 10.12 23.03 2.43
N GLY A 133 9.22 23.55 1.60
CA GLY A 133 9.53 24.17 0.31
C GLY A 133 9.89 23.17 -0.78
N VAL A 134 9.54 21.89 -0.61
CA VAL A 134 9.80 20.84 -1.61
C VAL A 134 8.49 20.53 -2.33
N ASP A 135 8.48 20.69 -3.65
CA ASP A 135 7.36 20.25 -4.48
C ASP A 135 7.66 18.85 -5.05
N ILE A 136 6.79 17.90 -4.73
CA ILE A 136 6.85 16.51 -5.20
C ILE A 136 5.55 16.24 -5.93
N ASN A 137 5.64 15.65 -7.12
CA ASN A 137 4.44 15.23 -7.83
C ASN A 137 3.73 14.09 -7.09
N ASP A 138 2.43 14.26 -6.87
CA ASP A 138 1.55 13.35 -6.14
C ASP A 138 1.68 11.88 -6.60
N LYS A 139 1.92 11.64 -7.90
CA LYS A 139 2.08 10.28 -8.46
C LYS A 139 3.12 9.43 -7.75
N HIS A 140 4.20 10.06 -7.24
CA HIS A 140 5.26 9.33 -6.55
C HIS A 140 4.78 8.83 -5.20
N ILE A 141 4.01 9.65 -4.48
CA ILE A 141 3.45 9.32 -3.17
C ILE A 141 2.32 8.30 -3.35
N GLU A 142 1.47 8.47 -4.36
CA GLU A 142 0.41 7.52 -4.71
C GLU A 142 0.95 6.11 -4.99
N VAL A 143 2.05 5.99 -5.74
CA VAL A 143 2.69 4.69 -5.99
C VAL A 143 3.15 4.04 -4.69
N MET A 144 3.69 4.81 -3.73
CA MET A 144 4.11 4.30 -2.42
C MET A 144 2.90 3.86 -1.57
N ILE A 145 1.88 4.71 -1.48
CA ILE A 145 0.65 4.41 -0.73
C ILE A 145 -0.06 3.17 -1.31
N ARG A 146 -0.05 3.01 -2.64
CA ARG A 146 -0.57 1.81 -3.31
C ARG A 146 0.12 0.54 -2.81
N GLN A 147 1.44 0.57 -2.60
CA GLN A 147 2.16 -0.59 -2.06
C GLN A 147 1.80 -0.87 -0.59
N MET A 148 1.51 0.15 0.21
CA MET A 148 1.11 -0.01 1.62
C MET A 148 -0.27 -0.67 1.79
N LEU A 149 -1.14 -0.58 0.77
CA LEU A 149 -2.52 -1.09 0.78
C LEU A 149 -2.72 -2.30 -0.16
N ARG A 150 -1.64 -2.94 -0.58
CA ARG A 150 -1.67 -4.05 -1.56
C ARG A 150 -2.14 -5.39 -0.98
N LYS A 151 -2.11 -5.56 0.34
CA LYS A 151 -2.47 -6.81 1.02
C LYS A 151 -3.83 -6.71 1.71
N VAL A 152 -4.54 -7.83 1.74
CA VAL A 152 -5.83 -8.01 2.41
C VAL A 152 -5.72 -9.18 3.39
N LYS A 153 -6.47 -9.11 4.49
CA LYS A 153 -6.57 -10.20 5.47
C LYS A 153 -7.84 -10.98 5.21
N VAL A 154 -7.69 -12.29 4.95
CA VAL A 154 -8.82 -13.20 4.77
C VAL A 154 -9.58 -13.30 6.10
N GLU A 155 -10.88 -13.03 6.08
CA GLU A 155 -11.77 -13.24 7.23
C GLU A 155 -12.44 -14.60 7.15
N ASP A 156 -12.93 -14.92 5.96
CA ASP A 156 -13.63 -16.16 5.64
C ASP A 156 -13.05 -16.70 4.32
N ALA A 157 -12.68 -17.97 4.32
CA ALA A 157 -12.08 -18.62 3.16
C ALA A 157 -13.12 -19.04 2.12
N GLY A 158 -14.40 -19.17 2.50
CA GLY A 158 -15.39 -19.81 1.64
C GLY A 158 -14.90 -21.18 1.17
N ASP A 159 -15.02 -21.42 -0.14
CA ASP A 159 -14.52 -22.64 -0.80
C ASP A 159 -13.11 -22.46 -1.42
N THR A 160 -12.41 -21.37 -1.11
CA THR A 160 -11.04 -21.15 -1.61
C THR A 160 -10.00 -21.91 -0.79
N ASP A 161 -8.81 -22.11 -1.36
CA ASP A 161 -7.66 -22.69 -0.65
C ASP A 161 -6.97 -21.69 0.32
N LEU A 162 -7.54 -20.50 0.51
CA LEU A 162 -6.97 -19.46 1.36
C LEU A 162 -7.20 -19.77 2.84
N LEU A 163 -6.25 -19.39 3.68
CA LEU A 163 -6.36 -19.60 5.13
C LEU A 163 -6.99 -18.39 5.82
N PRO A 164 -8.03 -18.59 6.67
CA PRO A 164 -8.56 -17.52 7.50
C PRO A 164 -7.47 -16.86 8.34
N GLY A 165 -7.43 -15.53 8.32
CA GLY A 165 -6.43 -14.72 9.00
C GLY A 165 -5.11 -14.52 8.27
N SER A 166 -4.88 -15.20 7.14
CA SER A 166 -3.69 -14.99 6.31
C SER A 166 -3.73 -13.64 5.57
N LEU A 167 -2.55 -13.10 5.26
CA LEU A 167 -2.38 -11.89 4.45
C LEU A 167 -2.04 -12.30 3.02
N VAL A 168 -2.92 -11.97 2.09
CA VAL A 168 -2.79 -12.31 0.66
C VAL A 168 -2.78 -11.04 -0.18
N ASP A 169 -2.26 -11.13 -1.40
CA ASP A 169 -2.36 -10.02 -2.35
C ASP A 169 -3.80 -9.80 -2.79
N VAL A 170 -4.19 -8.55 -3.05
CA VAL A 170 -5.51 -8.24 -3.62
C VAL A 170 -5.71 -8.98 -4.96
N PHE A 171 -4.67 -9.04 -5.81
CA PHE A 171 -4.78 -9.71 -7.11
C PHE A 171 -4.89 -11.22 -6.97
N GLU A 172 -4.17 -11.81 -6.02
CA GLU A 172 -4.24 -13.25 -5.72
C GLU A 172 -5.63 -13.63 -5.20
N LEU A 173 -6.20 -12.82 -4.30
CA LEU A 173 -7.57 -13.00 -3.83
C LEU A 173 -8.58 -12.89 -4.98
N ASP A 174 -8.45 -11.87 -5.83
CA ASP A 174 -9.37 -11.65 -6.95
C ASP A 174 -9.32 -12.79 -7.98
N ASP A 175 -8.14 -13.30 -8.29
CA ASP A 175 -7.95 -14.42 -9.21
C ASP A 175 -8.46 -15.74 -8.61
N GLU A 176 -8.26 -15.97 -7.31
CA GLU A 176 -8.80 -17.13 -6.59
C GLU A 176 -10.32 -17.12 -6.53
N ASN A 177 -10.90 -15.98 -6.14
CA ASN A 177 -12.34 -15.79 -6.07
C ASN A 177 -13.00 -15.94 -7.44
N ARG A 178 -12.35 -15.45 -8.51
CA ARG A 178 -12.86 -15.64 -9.88
C ARG A 178 -12.96 -17.13 -10.23
N ARG A 179 -11.92 -17.92 -9.89
CA ARG A 179 -11.90 -19.36 -10.17
C ARG A 179 -12.99 -20.12 -9.41
N ILE A 180 -13.18 -19.83 -8.13
CA ILE A 180 -14.21 -20.48 -7.32
C ILE A 180 -15.62 -20.10 -7.79
N LEU A 181 -15.83 -18.84 -8.17
CA LEU A 181 -17.10 -18.38 -8.75
C LEU A 181 -17.42 -19.10 -10.07
N GLU A 182 -16.43 -19.36 -10.92
CA GLU A 182 -16.60 -20.14 -12.16
C GLU A 182 -16.98 -21.60 -11.88
N LEU A 183 -16.53 -22.14 -10.75
CA LEU A 183 -16.90 -23.48 -10.26
C LEU A 183 -18.25 -23.49 -9.51
N GLY A 184 -18.87 -22.33 -9.30
CA GLY A 184 -20.14 -22.17 -8.59
C GLY A 184 -20.06 -22.24 -7.06
N GLY A 185 -18.85 -22.10 -6.49
CA GLY A 185 -18.64 -22.10 -5.04
C GLY A 185 -18.73 -20.70 -4.40
N GLU A 186 -18.57 -20.66 -3.08
CA GLU A 186 -18.58 -19.42 -2.30
C GLU A 186 -17.19 -18.75 -2.29
N PRO A 187 -17.07 -17.48 -2.71
CA PRO A 187 -15.78 -16.76 -2.72
C PRO A 187 -15.33 -16.38 -1.31
N ALA A 188 -14.02 -16.24 -1.13
CA ALA A 188 -13.42 -15.76 0.10
C ALA A 188 -13.75 -14.28 0.36
N LYS A 189 -13.99 -13.96 1.64
CA LYS A 189 -14.19 -12.59 2.14
C LYS A 189 -12.92 -12.14 2.84
N ALA A 190 -12.46 -10.94 2.49
CA ALA A 190 -11.28 -10.35 3.10
C ALA A 190 -11.49 -8.88 3.43
N LYS A 191 -10.72 -8.39 4.42
CA LYS A 191 -10.67 -6.97 4.77
C LYS A 191 -9.33 -6.36 4.34
N PRO A 192 -9.33 -5.11 3.83
CA PRO A 192 -8.09 -4.41 3.52
C PRO A 192 -7.24 -4.20 4.77
N VAL A 193 -5.93 -4.31 4.61
CA VAL A 193 -4.97 -4.05 5.68
C VAL A 193 -3.97 -3.00 5.23
N LEU A 194 -3.81 -1.96 6.04
CA LEU A 194 -2.74 -0.99 5.88
C LEU A 194 -1.46 -1.52 6.53
N LEU A 195 -0.39 -1.62 5.75
CA LEU A 195 0.93 -2.02 6.22
C LEU A 195 1.92 -0.86 6.06
N GLY A 196 2.81 -0.70 7.05
CA GLY A 196 3.98 0.16 6.89
C GLY A 196 4.92 -0.36 5.79
N ILE A 197 5.69 0.52 5.15
CA ILE A 197 6.57 0.15 4.02
C ILE A 197 7.60 -0.94 4.38
N THR A 198 8.10 -0.97 5.62
CA THR A 198 9.01 -2.03 6.10
C THR A 198 8.30 -3.38 6.10
N LYS A 199 7.08 -3.46 6.65
CA LYS A 199 6.30 -4.70 6.71
C LYS A 199 5.77 -5.12 5.33
N ALA A 200 5.38 -4.16 4.50
CA ALA A 200 4.97 -4.42 3.12
C ALA A 200 6.12 -5.01 2.28
N SER A 201 7.37 -4.57 2.53
CA SER A 201 8.57 -5.08 1.84
C SER A 201 8.91 -6.53 2.24
N LEU A 202 8.65 -6.91 3.49
CA LEU A 202 8.82 -8.28 3.97
C LEU A 202 7.71 -9.21 3.48
N ALA A 203 6.51 -8.68 3.28
CA ALA A 203 5.34 -9.41 2.76
C ALA A 203 5.34 -9.51 1.22
N THR A 204 6.50 -9.45 0.57
CA THR A 204 6.63 -9.64 -0.87
C THR A 204 6.60 -11.13 -1.22
N ASP A 205 6.17 -11.44 -2.44
CA ASP A 205 5.98 -12.84 -2.86
C ASP A 205 7.33 -13.53 -3.16
N SER A 206 8.35 -12.73 -3.49
CA SER A 206 9.72 -13.17 -3.68
C SER A 206 10.47 -13.26 -2.35
N PHE A 207 10.87 -14.50 -2.01
CA PHE A 207 11.63 -14.73 -0.80
C PHE A 207 13.07 -14.21 -0.93
N LEU A 208 13.62 -14.12 -2.15
CA LEU A 208 14.95 -13.54 -2.38
C LEU A 208 14.97 -12.04 -2.07
N SER A 209 13.95 -11.30 -2.50
CA SER A 209 13.80 -9.89 -2.16
C SER A 209 13.55 -9.70 -0.67
N ALA A 210 12.64 -10.48 -0.07
CA ALA A 210 12.36 -10.38 1.36
C ALA A 210 13.59 -10.68 2.23
N ALA A 211 14.34 -11.75 1.91
CA ALA A 211 15.53 -12.17 2.65
C ALA A 211 16.69 -11.18 2.55
N SER A 212 16.76 -10.39 1.45
CA SER A 212 17.75 -9.33 1.26
C SER A 212 17.50 -8.08 2.12
N PHE A 213 16.28 -7.93 2.67
CA PHE A 213 15.89 -6.74 3.43
C PHE A 213 16.09 -6.93 4.93
N GLN A 214 15.36 -7.85 5.55
CA GLN A 214 15.45 -8.17 6.99
C GLN A 214 15.09 -9.64 7.24
N GLU A 215 15.39 -10.14 8.45
CA GLU A 215 14.94 -11.46 8.94
C GLU A 215 15.29 -12.66 8.04
N THR A 216 16.48 -12.61 7.41
CA THR A 216 16.96 -13.57 6.40
C THR A 216 16.75 -15.03 6.80
N THR A 217 17.14 -15.44 8.02
CA THR A 217 17.00 -16.82 8.49
C THR A 217 15.54 -17.27 8.49
N ARG A 218 14.63 -16.44 9.02
CA ARG A 218 13.21 -16.76 9.12
C ARG A 218 12.59 -16.93 7.74
N VAL A 219 12.87 -15.98 6.84
CA VAL A 219 12.33 -15.97 5.46
C VAL A 219 12.79 -17.21 4.69
N LEU A 220 14.07 -17.56 4.74
CA LEU A 220 14.61 -18.72 4.04
C LEU A 220 14.11 -20.04 4.62
N THR A 221 13.99 -20.15 5.94
CA THR A 221 13.42 -21.34 6.58
C THR A 221 11.97 -21.55 6.15
N GLU A 222 11.14 -20.50 6.17
CA GLU A 222 9.74 -20.61 5.75
C GLU A 222 9.62 -20.98 4.26
N ALA A 223 10.44 -20.37 3.39
CA ALA A 223 10.48 -20.68 1.98
C ALA A 223 10.89 -22.14 1.71
N ALA A 224 11.88 -22.66 2.44
CA ALA A 224 12.34 -24.05 2.33
C ALA A 224 11.27 -25.04 2.80
N ILE A 225 10.60 -24.78 3.92
CA ILE A 225 9.52 -25.63 4.45
C ILE A 225 8.36 -25.70 3.45
N LYS A 226 8.00 -24.57 2.82
CA LYS A 226 6.90 -24.47 1.86
C LYS A 226 7.29 -24.89 0.44
N GLY A 227 8.57 -25.17 0.17
CA GLY A 227 9.07 -25.46 -1.18
C GLY A 227 8.81 -24.32 -2.18
N LYS A 228 8.88 -23.05 -1.73
CA LYS A 228 8.56 -21.89 -2.57
C LYS A 228 9.51 -21.76 -3.77
N VAL A 229 8.95 -21.38 -4.91
CA VAL A 229 9.69 -21.04 -6.13
C VAL A 229 9.61 -19.53 -6.37
N ASP A 230 10.75 -18.89 -6.63
CA ASP A 230 10.80 -17.46 -6.93
C ASP A 230 10.69 -17.22 -8.44
N PRO A 231 9.66 -16.48 -8.93
CA PRO A 231 9.47 -16.26 -10.36
C PRO A 231 10.41 -15.18 -10.94
N LEU A 232 11.22 -14.50 -10.12
CA LEU A 232 12.19 -13.47 -10.56
C LEU A 232 11.52 -12.33 -11.37
N LEU A 233 10.36 -11.86 -10.94
CA LEU A 233 9.63 -10.77 -11.60
C LEU A 233 10.15 -9.38 -11.22
N GLY A 234 10.78 -9.25 -10.06
CA GLY A 234 11.25 -7.98 -9.54
C GLY A 234 12.66 -7.61 -10.00
N LEU A 235 13.08 -6.40 -9.65
CA LEU A 235 14.43 -5.92 -9.95
C LEU A 235 15.47 -6.52 -9.00
N LYS A 236 15.12 -6.67 -7.71
CA LYS A 236 16.08 -7.06 -6.66
C LYS A 236 16.59 -8.48 -6.86
N GLU A 237 15.71 -9.41 -7.17
CA GLU A 237 16.06 -10.82 -7.34
C GLU A 237 16.96 -11.00 -8.56
N ASN A 238 16.63 -10.33 -9.67
CA ASN A 238 17.44 -10.40 -10.89
C ASN A 238 18.84 -9.79 -10.68
N VAL A 239 18.94 -8.70 -9.92
CA VAL A 239 20.24 -8.12 -9.56
C VAL A 239 21.05 -9.07 -8.70
N ILE A 240 20.45 -9.70 -7.68
CA ILE A 240 21.12 -10.66 -6.78
C ILE A 240 21.67 -11.86 -7.57
N ILE A 241 20.89 -12.38 -8.52
CA ILE A 241 21.26 -13.54 -9.32
C ILE A 241 22.21 -13.17 -10.49
N GLY A 242 22.33 -11.89 -10.83
CA GLY A 242 23.14 -11.42 -11.98
C GLY A 242 22.45 -11.59 -13.34
N LYS A 243 21.11 -11.66 -13.36
CA LYS A 243 20.30 -11.64 -14.59
C LYS A 243 19.97 -10.20 -15.02
N LEU A 244 19.60 -10.05 -16.29
CA LEU A 244 19.07 -8.78 -16.79
C LEU A 244 17.79 -8.40 -16.02
N ILE A 245 17.70 -7.15 -15.61
CA ILE A 245 16.52 -6.63 -14.91
C ILE A 245 15.29 -6.58 -15.85
N PRO A 246 14.09 -6.95 -15.39
CA PRO A 246 12.87 -6.95 -16.21
C PRO A 246 12.26 -5.53 -16.39
N ALA A 247 13.09 -4.52 -16.63
CA ALA A 247 12.66 -3.14 -16.86
C ALA A 247 13.47 -2.47 -17.97
N GLY A 248 12.86 -1.49 -18.66
CA GLY A 248 13.49 -0.82 -19.79
C GLY A 248 13.83 -1.81 -20.91
N THR A 249 15.05 -1.77 -21.43
CA THR A 249 15.52 -2.66 -22.50
C THR A 249 15.63 -4.13 -22.10
N GLY A 250 15.61 -4.43 -20.79
CA GLY A 250 15.60 -5.80 -20.29
C GLY A 250 14.23 -6.49 -20.33
N MET A 251 13.15 -5.77 -20.68
CA MET A 251 11.83 -6.37 -20.86
C MET A 251 11.81 -7.31 -22.08
N SER A 252 11.11 -8.44 -21.97
CA SER A 252 10.98 -9.43 -23.05
C SER A 252 10.51 -8.84 -24.38
N ARG A 253 9.68 -7.79 -24.31
CA ARG A 253 9.18 -7.03 -25.47
C ARG A 253 10.31 -6.44 -26.33
N TYR A 254 11.40 -6.00 -25.72
CA TYR A 254 12.54 -5.39 -26.42
C TYR A 254 13.67 -6.36 -26.66
N ARG A 255 13.84 -7.34 -25.76
CA ARG A 255 14.92 -8.34 -25.85
C ARG A 255 14.74 -9.31 -27.03
N ASN A 256 13.51 -9.65 -27.38
CA ASN A 256 13.22 -10.64 -28.41
C ASN A 256 12.84 -10.02 -29.76
N ILE A 257 13.23 -8.77 -30.01
CA ILE A 257 13.00 -8.11 -31.30
C ILE A 257 13.90 -8.77 -32.33
N ARG A 258 13.30 -9.38 -33.36
CA ARG A 258 14.00 -9.79 -34.57
C ARG A 258 14.02 -8.62 -35.53
N VAL A 259 15.22 -8.20 -35.93
CA VAL A 259 15.40 -7.19 -36.97
C VAL A 259 15.43 -7.92 -38.30
N LEU A 260 14.36 -7.80 -39.07
CA LEU A 260 14.34 -8.29 -40.44
C LEU A 260 15.17 -7.33 -41.30
N THR A 261 16.10 -7.87 -42.08
CA THR A 261 16.81 -7.10 -43.11
C THR A 261 16.39 -7.61 -44.49
N ASP A 262 16.26 -6.71 -45.46
CA ASP A 262 15.79 -7.00 -46.84
C ASP A 262 16.60 -8.11 -47.56
N LYS A 263 17.71 -8.57 -47.00
CA LYS A 263 18.54 -9.66 -47.53
C LYS A 263 18.09 -11.06 -47.09
N GLU A 264 17.31 -11.20 -46.02
CA GLU A 264 16.88 -12.50 -45.51
C GLU A 264 15.58 -13.01 -46.19
N ASP A 265 14.77 -12.10 -46.77
CA ASP A 265 13.57 -12.46 -47.54
C ASP A 265 13.92 -13.17 -48.86
N ALA A 266 15.09 -12.90 -49.44
CA ALA A 266 15.52 -13.53 -50.69
C ALA A 266 15.92 -15.00 -50.50
N SER A 267 16.52 -15.37 -49.36
CA SER A 267 16.91 -16.75 -49.08
C SER A 267 15.80 -17.57 -48.42
N GLY A 268 14.86 -16.93 -47.71
CA GLY A 268 13.69 -17.61 -47.12
C GLY A 268 12.67 -18.05 -48.18
N GLN A 269 12.43 -17.22 -49.19
CA GLN A 269 11.48 -17.54 -50.27
C GLN A 269 11.98 -18.64 -51.24
N GLU A 270 13.30 -18.83 -51.37
CA GLU A 270 13.85 -19.97 -52.12
C GLU A 270 13.76 -21.28 -51.31
N ALA A 271 13.95 -21.23 -49.99
CA ALA A 271 13.83 -22.40 -49.12
C ALA A 271 12.39 -22.93 -48.99
N GLU A 272 11.40 -22.04 -48.85
CA GLU A 272 9.97 -22.44 -48.78
C GLU A 272 9.47 -23.05 -50.10
N LYS A 273 9.94 -22.56 -51.25
CA LYS A 273 9.57 -23.12 -52.58
C LYS A 273 10.16 -24.51 -52.84
N LEU A 274 11.36 -24.80 -52.31
CA LEU A 274 12.00 -26.12 -52.41
C LEU A 274 11.29 -27.17 -51.55
N THR A 275 10.81 -26.79 -50.36
CA THR A 275 10.05 -27.72 -49.49
C THR A 275 8.65 -28.05 -50.02
N GLU A 276 7.95 -27.08 -50.64
CA GLU A 276 6.64 -27.35 -51.25
C GLU A 276 6.72 -28.24 -52.50
N THR A 277 7.86 -28.25 -53.23
CA THR A 277 8.00 -29.09 -54.43
C THR A 277 8.37 -30.55 -54.12
N GLU A 278 9.02 -30.83 -52.99
CA GLU A 278 9.33 -32.21 -52.58
C GLU A 278 8.10 -32.92 -52.00
N GLU A 279 7.24 -32.24 -51.23
CA GLU A 279 6.05 -32.85 -50.60
C GLU A 279 4.97 -33.28 -51.62
N ILE A 280 4.88 -32.63 -52.78
CA ILE A 280 3.90 -32.97 -53.83
C ILE A 280 4.33 -34.22 -54.64
N SER A 281 5.59 -34.64 -54.55
CA SER A 281 6.14 -35.75 -55.36
C SER A 281 6.08 -37.15 -54.70
N LEU A 282 5.69 -37.23 -53.42
CA LEU A 282 5.80 -38.45 -52.60
C LEU A 282 4.45 -39.09 -52.20
N THR A 283 3.37 -38.78 -52.91
CA THR A 283 2.09 -39.50 -52.74
C THR A 283 1.85 -40.47 -53.92
N PRO A 284 2.04 -41.79 -53.73
CA PRO A 284 1.49 -42.81 -54.63
C PRO A 284 -0.03 -42.99 -54.47
#